data_AF-A0A850MES5-F1
#
_entry.id   AF-A0A850MES5-F1
#
_cell.length_a   1.000
_cell.length_b   1.000
_cell.length_c   1.000
_cell.angle_alpha   90.00
_cell.angle_beta   90.00
_cell.angle_gamma   90.00
#
_symmetry.space_group_name_H-M   'P 1'
#
loop_
_entity.id
_entity.type
_entity.pdbx_description
1 polymer ?
#
loop_
_entity_poly.entity_id
_entity_poly.type
_entity_poly.pdbx_seq_one_letter_code
_entity_poly.pdbx_strand_id
1 'polypeptide(L)'
;MVLFFDLQDDYKYQPPEIKIPIRFRVLNRSPKSYLLTFRMRFSTSMGVKVVEEFKETATKKILPGDDYEAETQLIVDKKGKHWILLTGSFSTTNKDRTFQIKLPFQAK
;
A
#
# COMPACT_ATOMS: atom_id res chain seq x y z
N MET A 1 15.41 -6.65 -1.74
CA MET A 1 14.08 -6.31 -1.19
C MET A 1 13.05 -6.58 -2.27
N VAL A 2 11.92 -7.17 -1.90
CA VAL A 2 10.79 -7.39 -2.80
C VAL A 2 9.55 -6.83 -2.11
N LEU A 3 8.76 -6.06 -2.86
CA LEU A 3 7.51 -5.47 -2.39
C LEU A 3 6.38 -6.16 -3.13
N PHE A 4 5.41 -6.65 -2.38
CA PHE A 4 4.18 -7.25 -2.91
C PHE A 4 3.02 -6.36 -2.53
N PHE A 5 2.15 -6.10 -3.50
CA PHE A 5 0.91 -5.37 -3.32
C PHE A 5 -0.19 -6.22 -3.91
N ASP A 6 -1.23 -6.48 -3.13
CA ASP A 6 -2.37 -7.26 -3.57
C ASP A 6 -3.61 -6.36 -3.56
N LEU A 7 -4.18 -6.19 -4.76
CA LEU A 7 -5.42 -5.47 -5.01
C LEU A 7 -6.15 -6.25 -6.12
N GLN A 8 -7.44 -6.51 -5.92
CA GLN A 8 -8.26 -7.13 -6.95
C GLN A 8 -8.62 -6.09 -8.00
N ASP A 9 -8.74 -6.52 -9.26
CA ASP A 9 -9.10 -5.60 -10.35
C ASP A 9 -10.58 -5.20 -10.32
N ASP A 10 -11.44 -6.07 -9.79
CA ASP A 10 -12.90 -5.94 -9.86
C ASP A 10 -13.57 -6.16 -8.49
N TYR A 11 -14.38 -5.18 -8.07
CA TYR A 11 -15.15 -5.23 -6.83
C TYR A 11 -16.65 -5.03 -7.10
N LYS A 12 -17.50 -5.82 -6.44
CA LYS A 12 -18.97 -5.67 -6.49
C LYS A 12 -19.40 -4.52 -5.59
N TYR A 13 -19.82 -3.40 -6.17
CA TYR A 13 -20.26 -2.25 -5.42
C TYR A 13 -21.60 -2.52 -4.71
N GLN A 14 -21.59 -2.41 -3.39
CA GLN A 14 -22.78 -2.47 -2.55
C GLN A 14 -23.06 -1.08 -1.99
N PRO A 15 -24.23 -0.46 -2.27
CA PRO A 15 -24.58 0.82 -1.68
C PRO A 15 -24.70 0.71 -0.15
N PRO A 16 -24.34 1.75 0.63
CA PRO A 16 -23.90 3.08 0.19
C PRO A 16 -22.40 3.19 -0.14
N GLU A 17 -21.58 2.23 0.29
CA GLU A 17 -20.12 2.22 0.11
C GLU A 17 -19.60 0.77 0.11
N ILE A 18 -18.47 0.54 -0.56
CA ILE A 18 -17.73 -0.73 -0.47
C ILE A 18 -16.40 -0.54 0.25
N LYS A 19 -16.07 -1.48 1.14
CA LYS A 19 -14.76 -1.61 1.77
C LYS A 19 -13.87 -2.54 0.95
N ILE A 20 -12.76 -2.02 0.47
CA ILE A 20 -11.76 -2.75 -0.31
C ILE A 20 -10.52 -2.96 0.56
N PRO A 21 -10.17 -4.20 0.91
CA PRO A 21 -8.91 -4.48 1.58
C PRO A 21 -7.75 -4.34 0.60
N ILE A 22 -6.67 -3.70 1.03
CA ILE A 22 -5.36 -3.72 0.37
C ILE A 22 -4.39 -4.38 1.31
N ARG A 23 -3.72 -5.43 0.83
CA ARG A 23 -2.61 -6.05 1.54
C ARG A 23 -1.31 -5.64 0.89
N PHE A 24 -0.33 -5.36 1.73
CA PHE A 24 1.03 -5.14 1.27
C PHE A 24 1.99 -5.93 2.14
N ARG A 25 3.00 -6.48 1.46
CA ARG A 25 4.03 -7.29 2.09
C ARG A 25 5.40 -6.84 1.62
N VAL A 26 6.30 -6.63 2.58
CA VAL A 26 7.67 -6.19 2.38
C VAL A 26 8.59 -7.32 2.79
N LEU A 27 9.20 -7.97 1.82
CA LEU A 27 10.17 -9.04 2.05
C LEU A 27 11.60 -8.50 1.89
N ASN A 28 12.35 -8.47 2.99
CA ASN A 28 13.73 -8.03 2.94
C ASN A 28 14.70 -9.17 2.55
N ARG A 29 14.80 -9.43 1.24
CA ARG A 29 15.78 -10.39 0.70
C ARG A 29 17.25 -9.94 0.76
N SER A 30 17.57 -8.79 1.36
CA SER A 30 18.97 -8.38 1.50
C SER A 30 19.65 -9.25 2.55
N PRO A 31 20.84 -9.82 2.29
CA PRO A 31 21.56 -10.63 3.27
C PRO A 31 22.24 -9.80 4.37
N LYS A 32 22.38 -8.48 4.19
CA LYS A 32 23.15 -7.60 5.11
C LYS A 32 22.48 -6.28 5.44
N SER A 33 21.55 -5.80 4.61
CA SER A 33 20.93 -4.49 4.81
C SER A 33 19.59 -4.63 5.51
N TYR A 34 19.40 -3.91 6.61
CA TYR A 34 18.07 -3.69 7.19
C TYR A 34 17.43 -2.43 6.60
N LEU A 35 16.10 -2.41 6.55
CA LEU A 35 15.32 -1.23 6.22
C LEU A 35 15.13 -0.39 7.49
N LEU A 36 15.36 0.90 7.37
CA LEU A 36 15.03 1.91 8.36
C LEU A 36 13.87 2.73 7.81
N THR A 37 12.89 3.01 8.67
CA THR A 37 11.84 3.99 8.40
C THR A 37 11.12 3.73 7.06
N PHE A 38 10.46 2.58 6.93
CA PHE A 38 9.61 2.31 5.77
C PHE A 38 8.33 3.12 5.94
N ARG A 39 8.07 4.06 5.01
CA ARG A 39 6.86 4.88 4.97
C ARG A 39 6.07 4.57 3.72
N MET A 40 4.74 4.44 3.86
CA MET A 40 3.83 4.40 2.72
C MET A 40 2.81 5.50 2.79
N ARG A 41 2.55 6.12 1.64
CA ARG A 41 1.49 7.11 1.45
C ARG A 41 0.56 6.65 0.34
N PHE A 42 -0.73 6.83 0.58
CA PHE A 42 -1.79 6.53 -0.36
C PHE A 42 -2.32 7.83 -0.96
N SER A 43 -2.51 7.86 -2.27
CA SER A 43 -3.26 8.89 -2.97
C SER A 43 -4.30 8.21 -3.86
N THR A 44 -5.51 8.77 -3.95
CA THR A 44 -6.64 8.06 -4.54
C THR A 44 -7.42 8.93 -5.52
N SER A 45 -8.16 8.30 -6.43
CA SER A 45 -9.13 8.98 -7.29
C SER A 45 -10.35 9.52 -6.52
N MET A 46 -11.11 10.41 -7.15
CA MET A 46 -12.37 10.90 -6.57
C MET A 46 -13.33 9.76 -6.22
N GLY A 47 -13.90 9.81 -5.01
CA GLY A 47 -14.84 8.81 -4.52
C GLY A 47 -14.19 7.58 -3.84
N VAL A 48 -12.90 7.68 -3.54
CA VAL A 48 -12.17 6.69 -2.74
C VAL A 48 -11.55 7.38 -1.53
N LYS A 49 -11.91 6.94 -0.33
CA LYS A 49 -11.37 7.40 0.94
C LYS A 49 -10.47 6.33 1.53
N VAL A 50 -9.28 6.72 1.97
CA VAL A 50 -8.37 5.85 2.73
C VAL A 50 -8.67 6.02 4.20
N VAL A 51 -8.83 4.94 4.96
CA VAL A 51 -9.01 5.01 6.42
C VAL A 51 -7.77 5.68 7.05
N GLU A 52 -7.98 6.73 7.85
CA GLU A 52 -6.95 7.71 8.20
C GLU A 52 -5.74 7.14 8.95
N GLU A 53 -5.95 6.07 9.72
CA GLU A 53 -4.90 5.39 10.51
C GLU A 53 -3.72 4.87 9.66
N PHE A 54 -3.90 4.76 8.34
CA PHE A 54 -2.89 4.21 7.42
C PHE A 54 -2.49 5.17 6.29
N LYS A 55 -2.83 6.46 6.39
CA LYS A 55 -2.30 7.49 5.45
C LYS A 55 -0.77 7.54 5.47
N GLU A 56 -0.16 7.15 6.60
CA GLU A 56 1.28 6.97 6.76
C GLU A 56 1.60 5.79 7.71
N THR A 57 1.93 4.63 7.16
CA THR A 57 2.47 3.51 7.97
C THR A 57 3.98 3.64 8.04
N ALA A 58 4.52 3.87 9.23
CA ALA A 58 5.96 3.98 9.47
C ALA A 58 6.50 2.77 10.26
N THR A 59 7.15 1.82 9.60
CA THR A 59 7.85 0.72 10.28
C THR A 59 9.29 1.12 10.55
N LYS A 60 9.70 1.10 11.82
CA LYS A 60 11.01 1.62 12.25
C LYS A 60 12.19 0.78 11.77
N LYS A 61 12.06 -0.56 11.71
CA LYS A 61 13.15 -1.44 11.27
C LYS A 61 12.64 -2.78 10.72
N ILE A 62 13.11 -3.19 9.54
CA ILE A 62 12.86 -4.55 8.97
C ILE A 62 14.22 -5.19 8.72
N LEU A 63 14.53 -6.30 9.40
CA LEU A 63 15.85 -6.94 9.36
C LEU A 63 16.07 -7.76 8.08
N PRO A 64 17.31 -8.14 7.75
CA PRO A 64 17.59 -9.14 6.73
C PRO A 64 16.79 -10.43 6.95
N GLY A 65 16.06 -10.87 5.93
CA GLY A 65 15.22 -12.08 5.99
C GLY A 65 13.83 -11.87 6.58
N ASP A 66 13.55 -10.71 7.19
CA ASP A 66 12.23 -10.42 7.73
C ASP A 66 11.19 -10.26 6.63
N ASP A 67 9.97 -10.61 7.03
CA ASP A 67 8.78 -10.55 6.23
C ASP A 67 7.71 -9.74 6.97
N TYR A 68 7.47 -8.53 6.48
CA TYR A 68 6.51 -7.61 7.08
C TYR A 68 5.24 -7.57 6.24
N GLU A 69 4.09 -7.83 6.85
CA GLU A 69 2.79 -7.73 6.20
C GLU A 69 1.90 -6.74 6.94
N ALA A 70 1.11 -5.98 6.19
CA ALA A 70 0.08 -5.14 6.74
C ALA A 70 -1.10 -5.01 5.77
N GLU A 71 -2.26 -4.78 6.35
CA GLU A 71 -3.53 -4.64 5.65
C GLU A 71 -4.12 -3.26 5.94
N THR A 72 -4.68 -2.62 4.92
CA THR A 72 -5.44 -1.39 5.05
C THR A 72 -6.76 -1.53 4.31
N GLN A 73 -7.70 -0.61 4.58
CA GLN A 73 -9.00 -0.59 3.93
C GLN A 73 -9.24 0.74 3.23
N LEU A 74 -9.81 0.64 2.03
CA LEU A 74 -10.35 1.77 1.29
C LEU A 74 -11.86 1.72 1.34
N ILE A 75 -12.48 2.89 1.39
CA ILE A 75 -13.91 3.07 1.31
C ILE A 75 -14.20 3.73 -0.04
N VAL A 76 -14.97 3.05 -0.88
CA VAL A 76 -15.36 3.57 -2.20
C VAL A 76 -16.85 3.89 -2.18
N ASP A 77 -17.19 5.15 -2.46
CA ASP A 77 -18.55 5.68 -2.39
C ASP A 77 -19.20 5.91 -3.77
N LYS A 78 -18.49 5.54 -4.85
CA LYS A 78 -18.96 5.68 -6.23
C LYS A 78 -18.61 4.45 -7.08
N LYS A 79 -19.54 4.06 -7.95
CA LYS A 79 -19.27 3.10 -9.02
C LYS A 79 -18.35 3.68 -10.09
N GLY A 80 -17.61 2.83 -10.77
CA GLY A 80 -16.78 3.19 -11.91
C GLY A 80 -15.33 2.72 -11.80
N LYS A 81 -14.48 3.31 -12.64
CA LYS A 81 -13.04 3.05 -12.67
C LYS A 81 -12.35 3.98 -11.69
N HIS A 82 -11.53 3.39 -10.82
CA HIS A 82 -10.79 4.09 -9.78
C HIS A 82 -9.32 3.74 -9.87
N TRP A 83 -8.49 4.49 -9.15
CA TRP A 83 -7.09 4.16 -9.01
C TRP A 83 -6.57 4.56 -7.63
N ILE A 84 -5.55 3.83 -7.19
CA ILE A 84 -4.73 4.17 -6.03
C ILE A 84 -3.30 4.35 -6.50
N LEU A 85 -2.64 5.39 -6.01
CA LEU A 85 -1.21 5.60 -6.15
C LEU A 85 -0.57 5.34 -4.80
N LEU A 86 0.23 4.29 -4.75
CA LEU A 86 1.06 3.93 -3.62
C LEU A 86 2.42 4.60 -3.81
N THR A 87 2.77 5.50 -2.90
CA THR A 87 4.12 6.06 -2.83
C THR A 87 4.79 5.52 -1.58
N GLY A 88 5.85 4.74 -1.74
CA GLY A 88 6.63 4.26 -0.60
C GLY A 88 8.02 4.85 -0.61
N SER A 89 8.54 5.16 0.58
CA SER A 89 9.93 5.53 0.78
C SER A 89 10.53 4.69 1.90
N PHE A 90 11.81 4.36 1.75
CA PHE A 90 12.55 3.63 2.76
C PHE A 90 14.03 3.98 2.70
N SER A 91 14.65 3.94 3.86
CA SER A 91 16.09 4.08 4.01
C SER A 91 16.71 2.70 4.16
N THR A 92 17.81 2.47 3.46
CA THR A 92 18.76 1.40 3.78
C THR A 92 19.98 2.02 4.43
N THR A 93 20.86 1.21 5.03
CA THR A 93 22.08 1.69 5.73
C THR A 93 22.86 2.76 4.96
N ASN A 94 22.84 2.74 3.62
CA ASN A 94 23.64 3.64 2.79
C ASN A 94 22.85 4.47 1.77
N LYS A 95 21.53 4.25 1.61
CA LYS A 95 20.74 4.89 0.53
C LYS A 95 19.27 5.02 0.90
N ASP A 96 18.70 6.17 0.59
CA ASP A 96 17.27 6.37 0.53
C ASP A 96 16.72 5.94 -0.83
N ARG A 97 15.53 5.35 -0.81
CA ARG A 97 14.83 4.84 -1.99
C ARG A 97 13.37 5.24 -1.90
N THR A 98 12.82 5.61 -3.04
CA THR A 98 11.40 5.93 -3.20
C THR A 98 10.88 5.16 -4.40
N PHE A 99 9.64 4.70 -4.32
CA PHE A 99 8.94 4.06 -5.41
C PHE A 99 7.50 4.57 -5.49
N GLN A 100 6.93 4.49 -6.68
CA GLN A 100 5.53 4.83 -6.94
C GLN A 100 4.90 3.74 -7.79
N ILE A 101 3.75 3.25 -7.36
CA ILE A 101 2.98 2.21 -8.06
C ILE A 101 1.53 2.69 -8.16
N LYS A 102 1.01 2.71 -9.38
CA LYS A 102 -0.39 3.03 -9.64
C LYS A 102 -1.18 1.75 -9.90
N LEU A 103 -2.19 1.49 -9.08
CA LEU A 103 -3.07 0.33 -9.17
C LEU A 103 -4.47 0.78 -9.61
N PRO A 104 -4.86 0.51 -10.86
CA PRO A 104 -6.24 0.73 -11.29
C PRO A 104 -7.14 -0.39 -10.76
N PHE A 105 -8.41 -0.09 -10.49
CA PHE A 105 -9.43 -1.08 -10.15
C PHE A 105 -10.82 -0.58 -10.55
N GLN A 106 -11.80 -1.46 -10.56
CA GLN A 106 -13.17 -1.14 -10.95
C GLN A 106 -14.16 -1.55 -9.85
N ALA A 107 -15.06 -0.62 -9.51
CA ALA A 107 -16.23 -0.87 -8.66
C ALA A 107 -17.49 -0.96 -9.55
N LYS A 108 -18.04 -2.18 -9.71
CA LYS A 108 -19.18 -2.48 -10.59
C LYS A 108 -20.51 -2.45 -9.84
#